data_AF-A0A4V1VJ79-F1
#
_entry.id   AF-A0A4V1VJ79-F1
#
_cell.length_a   1.000
_cell.length_b   1.000
_cell.length_c   1.000
_cell.angle_alpha   90.00
_cell.angle_beta   90.00
_cell.angle_gamma   90.00
#
_symmetry.space_group_name_H-M   'P 1'
#
loop_
_entity.id
_entity.type
_entity.pdbx_description
1 polymer ?
#
loop_
_entity_poly.entity_id
_entity_poly.type
_entity_poly.pdbx_seq_one_letter_code
_entity_poly.pdbx_strand_id
1 'polypeptide(L)'
;MTDTLGRFRNAPAIRAPRGLEKSALAWTTEAPLRMLMNNLDAEVAEKPGELVVYGGIGRAARDWASYERIVETLRRLREDQTLLVQSGKPVGVFETHADAPRVLIANSNLVPRWASWEHFSELDRKGLMMYGQMTAGSWIYIGSQGIVQGTYETFAECGRQHFGGDLAGRWILTGGLGGMGGAQPLAGVFAGASVLAVECQPSSIEKRLETKYLDHKADDLDTALAMIRRACDEKRAISVGLLGNAAEVFPELVRRGVVPDIVTDQTSAHDPANGYLPAGWTLAQWAELRERDPAAVAAAAKRSMVAQVQAMLDFQARGAQVVDYGNNIRQMAKEEGLTGAFGFPGFVPAYIRPLFCRGIGPFRWAALSG
;
A
#
# COMPACT_ATOMS: atom_id res chain seq x y z
N MET A 1 -2.35 -2.15 29.13
CA MET A 1 -3.01 -2.23 27.81
C MET A 1 -4.09 -3.28 27.91
N THR A 2 -5.33 -2.87 28.13
CA THR A 2 -6.49 -3.77 28.08
C THR A 2 -6.89 -3.92 26.62
N ASP A 3 -6.61 -5.08 26.01
CA ASP A 3 -7.08 -5.44 24.67
C ASP A 3 -8.60 -5.69 24.72
N THR A 4 -9.38 -4.61 24.79
CA THR A 4 -10.85 -4.67 24.87
C THR A 4 -11.50 -5.07 23.54
N LEU A 5 -10.74 -5.12 22.44
CA LEU A 5 -11.25 -5.43 21.10
C LEU A 5 -10.69 -6.75 20.52
N GLY A 6 -9.85 -7.49 21.25
CA GLY A 6 -9.25 -8.73 20.76
C GLY A 6 -8.42 -8.52 19.50
N ARG A 7 -7.72 -7.38 19.38
CA ARG A 7 -6.99 -6.96 18.17
C ARG A 7 -5.53 -7.37 18.18
N PHE A 8 -4.96 -7.56 19.36
CA PHE A 8 -3.55 -7.87 19.51
C PHE A 8 -3.38 -9.29 20.02
N ARG A 9 -2.56 -10.08 19.32
CA ARG A 9 -2.19 -11.40 19.80
C ARG A 9 -0.72 -11.64 19.57
N ASN A 10 -0.03 -12.05 20.63
CA ASN A 10 1.19 -12.85 20.49
C ASN A 10 0.77 -14.28 20.08
N ALA A 11 0.43 -14.44 18.80
CA ALA A 11 0.04 -15.72 18.21
C ALA A 11 1.26 -16.41 17.59
N PRO A 12 1.25 -17.74 17.43
CA PRO A 12 2.18 -18.43 16.53
C PRO A 12 2.14 -17.79 15.13
N ALA A 13 3.27 -17.75 14.44
CA ALA A 13 3.35 -17.22 13.09
C ALA A 13 2.33 -17.93 12.18
N ILE A 14 1.40 -17.17 11.60
CA ILE A 14 0.42 -17.71 10.66
C ILE A 14 1.12 -17.92 9.33
N ARG A 15 0.94 -19.10 8.75
CA ARG A 15 1.35 -19.40 7.38
C ARG A 15 0.29 -20.26 6.71
N ALA A 16 0.16 -20.12 5.41
CA ALA A 16 -0.72 -20.99 4.63
C ALA A 16 -0.21 -22.44 4.67
N PRO A 17 -1.08 -23.43 4.94
CA PRO A 17 -0.76 -24.85 4.75
C PRO A 17 -0.26 -25.13 3.34
N ARG A 18 0.71 -26.05 3.23
CA ARG A 18 1.39 -26.43 1.99
C ARG A 18 1.10 -27.89 1.64
N GLY A 19 1.44 -28.31 0.43
CA GLY A 19 1.24 -29.68 -0.05
C GLY A 19 -0.22 -30.01 -0.40
N LEU A 20 -0.49 -31.30 -0.60
CA LEU A 20 -1.75 -31.81 -1.15
C LEU A 20 -2.81 -32.19 -0.10
N GLU A 21 -2.44 -32.22 1.18
CA GLU A 21 -3.37 -32.52 2.26
C GLU A 21 -4.29 -31.32 2.54
N LYS A 22 -5.60 -31.55 2.57
CA LYS A 22 -6.60 -30.52 2.86
C LYS A 22 -6.97 -30.56 4.34
N SER A 23 -7.25 -29.40 4.92
CA SER A 23 -7.85 -29.26 6.25
C SER A 23 -9.34 -28.89 6.19
N ALA A 24 -9.82 -28.38 5.05
CA ALA A 24 -11.22 -28.20 4.73
C ALA A 24 -11.80 -29.39 3.94
N LEU A 25 -13.13 -29.42 3.81
CA LEU A 25 -13.84 -30.52 3.12
C LEU A 25 -13.53 -30.62 1.62
N ALA A 26 -13.23 -29.50 0.95
CA ALA A 26 -12.99 -29.45 -0.49
C ALA A 26 -11.90 -28.44 -0.86
N TRP A 27 -11.30 -28.55 -2.06
CA TRP A 27 -10.31 -27.57 -2.53
C TRP A 27 -10.91 -26.17 -2.70
N THR A 28 -12.20 -26.09 -3.04
CA THR A 28 -12.95 -24.83 -3.18
C THR A 28 -13.10 -24.08 -1.84
N THR A 29 -12.98 -24.76 -0.69
CA THR A 29 -13.00 -24.16 0.65
C THR A 29 -11.62 -24.12 1.31
N GLU A 30 -10.71 -25.02 0.93
CA GLU A 30 -9.29 -24.99 1.32
C GLU A 30 -8.56 -23.79 0.70
N ALA A 31 -8.85 -23.44 -0.56
CA ALA A 31 -8.24 -22.31 -1.25
C ALA A 31 -8.43 -20.96 -0.51
N PRO A 32 -9.65 -20.50 -0.19
CA PRO A 32 -9.82 -19.25 0.56
C PRO A 32 -9.22 -19.34 1.97
N LEU A 33 -9.19 -20.51 2.60
CA LEU A 33 -8.53 -20.72 3.90
C LEU A 33 -7.02 -20.47 3.81
N ARG A 34 -6.35 -21.09 2.84
CA ARG A 34 -4.92 -20.89 2.61
C ARG A 34 -4.62 -19.45 2.22
N MET A 35 -5.44 -18.83 1.39
CA MET A 35 -5.21 -17.45 0.98
C MET A 35 -5.45 -16.44 2.11
N LEU A 36 -6.42 -16.69 3.00
CA LEU A 36 -6.57 -15.91 4.23
C LEU A 36 -5.31 -15.99 5.10
N MET A 37 -4.77 -17.18 5.29
CA MET A 37 -3.54 -17.40 6.06
C MET A 37 -2.31 -16.79 5.36
N ASN A 38 -2.23 -16.86 4.03
CA ASN A 38 -1.17 -16.24 3.23
C ASN A 38 -1.16 -14.70 3.40
N ASN A 39 -2.34 -14.08 3.44
CA ASN A 39 -2.47 -12.65 3.71
C ASN A 39 -1.90 -12.24 5.08
N LEU A 40 -1.71 -13.17 6.01
CA LEU A 40 -1.17 -12.93 7.35
C LEU A 40 0.22 -13.57 7.57
N ASP A 41 0.84 -14.09 6.52
CA ASP A 41 2.22 -14.58 6.61
C ASP A 41 3.17 -13.41 6.91
N ALA A 42 4.16 -13.61 7.80
CA ALA A 42 5.14 -12.59 8.16
C ALA A 42 6.00 -12.15 6.96
N GLU A 43 6.20 -13.05 5.99
CA GLU A 43 6.92 -12.72 4.74
C GLU A 43 6.06 -11.88 3.79
N VAL A 44 4.74 -11.85 3.99
CA VAL A 44 3.76 -11.21 3.08
C VAL A 44 3.21 -9.93 3.69
N ALA A 45 2.61 -10.01 4.86
CA ALA A 45 1.90 -8.93 5.55
C ALA A 45 2.85 -7.90 6.17
N GLU A 46 2.40 -6.65 6.28
CA GLU A 46 3.17 -5.59 6.92
C GLU A 46 3.15 -5.71 8.47
N LYS A 47 1.99 -6.02 9.08
CA LYS A 47 1.86 -6.17 10.54
C LYS A 47 0.84 -7.27 10.89
N PRO A 48 1.17 -8.56 10.67
CA PRO A 48 0.21 -9.66 10.80
C PRO A 48 -0.32 -9.88 12.22
N GLY A 49 0.45 -9.52 13.27
CA GLY A 49 0.01 -9.60 14.67
C GLY A 49 -1.21 -8.71 15.00
N GLU A 50 -1.46 -7.69 14.17
CA GLU A 50 -2.61 -6.78 14.22
C GLU A 50 -3.64 -7.07 13.10
N LEU A 51 -3.50 -8.22 12.42
CA LEU A 51 -4.24 -8.62 11.23
C LEU A 51 -4.05 -7.70 10.01
N VAL A 52 -3.12 -6.74 10.07
CA VAL A 52 -2.88 -5.74 9.02
C VAL A 52 -1.99 -6.33 7.93
N VAL A 53 -2.53 -6.34 6.72
CA VAL A 53 -1.87 -6.83 5.51
C VAL A 53 -1.06 -5.72 4.84
N TYR A 54 -1.70 -4.59 4.48
CA TYR A 54 -1.03 -3.43 3.87
C TYR A 54 -1.93 -2.16 3.86
N GLY A 55 -1.35 -1.03 3.44
CA GLY A 55 -2.11 0.18 3.07
C GLY A 55 -2.72 0.93 4.24
N GLY A 56 -1.93 1.22 5.28
CA GLY A 56 -2.42 1.74 6.55
C GLY A 56 -2.97 0.59 7.39
N ILE A 57 -4.27 0.61 7.67
CA ILE A 57 -4.97 -0.38 8.52
C ILE A 57 -5.75 -1.44 7.72
N GLY A 58 -5.34 -1.75 6.48
CA GLY A 58 -6.01 -2.76 5.66
C GLY A 58 -5.83 -4.16 6.26
N ARG A 59 -6.91 -4.77 6.76
CA ARG A 59 -6.88 -6.04 7.52
C ARG A 59 -7.49 -7.22 6.77
N ALA A 60 -7.07 -8.43 7.14
CA ALA A 60 -7.60 -9.69 6.61
C ALA A 60 -8.89 -10.17 7.30
N ALA A 61 -9.05 -9.86 8.58
CA ALA A 61 -10.22 -10.13 9.40
C ALA A 61 -10.42 -9.00 10.42
N ARG A 62 -11.64 -8.86 10.96
CA ARG A 62 -11.99 -7.71 11.81
C ARG A 62 -11.19 -7.67 13.12
N ASP A 63 -11.11 -8.81 13.76
CA ASP A 63 -10.48 -9.09 15.04
C ASP A 63 -10.12 -10.58 15.09
N TRP A 64 -9.37 -10.99 16.11
CA TRP A 64 -8.88 -12.37 16.20
C TRP A 64 -10.02 -13.39 16.36
N ALA A 65 -11.08 -13.05 17.08
CA ALA A 65 -12.26 -13.91 17.22
C ALA A 65 -12.95 -14.15 15.86
N SER A 66 -13.05 -13.11 15.04
CA SER A 66 -13.56 -13.21 13.67
C SER A 66 -12.66 -14.05 12.79
N TYR A 67 -11.33 -13.88 12.87
CA TYR A 67 -10.36 -14.71 12.14
C TYR A 67 -10.53 -16.20 12.49
N GLU A 68 -10.52 -16.54 13.79
CA GLU A 68 -10.65 -17.93 14.25
C GLU A 68 -11.99 -18.54 13.79
N ARG A 69 -13.07 -17.77 13.88
CA ARG A 69 -14.39 -18.22 13.43
C ARG A 69 -14.45 -18.39 11.91
N ILE A 70 -13.77 -17.56 11.13
CA ILE A 70 -13.65 -17.74 9.67
C ILE A 70 -12.92 -19.05 9.37
N VAL A 71 -11.77 -19.28 10.01
CA VAL A 71 -10.97 -20.51 9.83
C VAL A 71 -11.79 -21.75 10.19
N GLU A 72 -12.45 -21.75 11.35
CA GLU A 72 -13.35 -22.83 11.80
C GLU A 72 -14.47 -23.08 10.78
N THR A 73 -15.10 -22.01 10.30
CA THR A 73 -16.23 -22.11 9.37
C THR A 73 -15.80 -22.65 8.01
N LEU A 74 -14.68 -22.17 7.45
CA LEU A 74 -14.15 -22.66 6.17
C LEU A 74 -13.79 -24.14 6.21
N ARG A 75 -13.26 -24.64 7.34
CA ARG A 75 -12.91 -26.06 7.51
C ARG A 75 -14.13 -26.99 7.41
N ARG A 76 -15.30 -26.56 7.89
CA ARG A 76 -16.55 -27.34 7.89
C ARG A 76 -17.53 -26.96 6.77
N LEU A 77 -17.20 -25.97 5.95
CA LEU A 77 -18.10 -25.46 4.91
C LEU A 77 -18.27 -26.49 3.80
N ARG A 78 -19.51 -26.86 3.50
CA ARG A 78 -19.84 -27.79 2.41
C ARG A 78 -19.85 -27.09 1.05
N GLU A 79 -19.77 -27.86 -0.03
CA GLU A 79 -19.74 -27.30 -1.39
C GLU A 79 -21.09 -26.72 -1.85
N ASP A 80 -22.20 -27.09 -1.21
CA ASP A 80 -23.53 -26.52 -1.41
C ASP A 80 -23.82 -25.32 -0.49
N GLN A 81 -22.79 -24.77 0.17
CA GLN A 81 -22.94 -23.65 1.10
C GLN A 81 -22.07 -22.44 0.72
N THR A 82 -22.52 -21.27 1.15
CA THR A 82 -21.81 -19.99 0.99
C THR A 82 -21.69 -19.28 2.33
N LEU A 83 -20.46 -18.94 2.72
CA LEU A 83 -20.14 -18.08 3.86
C LEU A 83 -20.30 -16.60 3.49
N LEU A 84 -21.02 -15.83 4.31
CA LEU A 84 -21.05 -14.38 4.23
C LEU A 84 -20.07 -13.75 5.22
N VAL A 85 -19.15 -12.93 4.70
CA VAL A 85 -18.21 -12.12 5.50
C VAL A 85 -18.57 -10.65 5.35
N GLN A 86 -18.97 -10.03 6.46
CA GLN A 86 -19.30 -8.61 6.54
C GLN A 86 -18.20 -7.87 7.29
N SER A 87 -17.51 -6.94 6.64
CA SER A 87 -16.35 -6.20 7.20
C SER A 87 -15.46 -7.10 8.05
N GLY A 88 -14.94 -8.18 7.45
CA GLY A 88 -14.03 -9.13 8.10
C GLY A 88 -14.62 -10.01 9.20
N LYS A 89 -15.94 -10.05 9.39
CA LYS A 89 -16.64 -10.90 10.36
C LYS A 89 -17.50 -11.97 9.65
N PRO A 90 -17.43 -13.25 10.05
CA PRO A 90 -18.29 -14.29 9.50
C PRO A 90 -19.70 -14.17 10.10
N VAL A 91 -20.69 -13.75 9.31
CA VAL A 91 -22.04 -13.40 9.82
C VAL A 91 -23.10 -14.44 9.54
N GLY A 92 -22.88 -15.37 8.61
CA GLY A 92 -23.84 -16.42 8.31
C GLY A 92 -23.34 -17.38 7.24
N VAL A 93 -23.94 -18.57 7.22
CA VAL A 93 -23.74 -19.59 6.18
C VAL A 93 -25.12 -19.96 5.66
N PHE A 94 -25.29 -19.94 4.34
CA PHE A 94 -26.55 -20.26 3.68
C PHE A 94 -26.34 -21.36 2.64
N GLU A 95 -27.36 -22.18 2.44
CA GLU A 95 -27.37 -23.16 1.35
C GLU A 95 -27.54 -22.44 0.00
N THR A 96 -26.73 -22.85 -0.96
CA THR A 96 -26.69 -22.35 -2.33
C THR A 96 -26.57 -23.55 -3.28
N HIS A 97 -25.49 -23.66 -4.05
CA HIS A 97 -25.22 -24.78 -4.95
C HIS A 97 -23.72 -24.86 -5.26
N ALA A 98 -23.24 -25.98 -5.79
CA ALA A 98 -21.81 -26.23 -6.03
C ALA A 98 -21.12 -25.17 -6.92
N ASP A 99 -21.83 -24.64 -7.92
CA ASP A 99 -21.27 -23.61 -8.82
C ASP A 99 -21.29 -22.17 -8.25
N ALA A 100 -21.89 -21.96 -7.07
CA ALA A 100 -21.89 -20.66 -6.41
C ALA A 100 -20.51 -20.33 -5.79
N PRO A 101 -20.22 -19.06 -5.46
CA PRO A 101 -19.08 -18.72 -4.63
C PRO A 101 -19.18 -19.37 -3.24
N ARG A 102 -18.07 -19.95 -2.75
CA ARG A 102 -18.00 -20.45 -1.36
C ARG A 102 -18.00 -19.34 -0.32
N VAL A 103 -17.51 -18.16 -0.68
CA VAL A 103 -17.44 -17.00 0.22
C VAL A 103 -17.88 -15.75 -0.54
N LEU A 104 -18.80 -14.98 0.06
CA LEU A 104 -19.18 -13.65 -0.40
C LEU A 104 -18.71 -12.63 0.65
N ILE A 105 -17.99 -11.61 0.20
CA ILE A 105 -17.32 -10.65 1.08
C ILE A 105 -17.80 -9.24 0.75
N ALA A 106 -18.29 -8.52 1.76
CA ALA A 106 -18.63 -7.11 1.68
C ALA A 106 -17.93 -6.36 2.82
N ASN A 107 -16.84 -5.68 2.49
CA ASN A 107 -16.02 -4.95 3.45
C ASN A 107 -16.16 -3.44 3.27
N SER A 108 -16.17 -2.72 4.40
CA SER A 108 -16.00 -1.27 4.45
C SER A 108 -17.07 -0.41 3.76
N ASN A 109 -18.17 -1.02 3.32
CA ASN A 109 -19.27 -0.31 2.69
C ASN A 109 -19.98 0.60 3.71
N LEU A 110 -20.17 1.87 3.34
CA LEU A 110 -20.92 2.86 4.10
C LEU A 110 -21.89 3.56 3.15
N VAL A 111 -23.06 3.94 3.66
CA VAL A 111 -24.00 4.78 2.91
C VAL A 111 -23.29 6.10 2.56
N PRO A 112 -23.38 6.64 1.32
CA PRO A 112 -22.48 7.69 0.85
C PRO A 112 -22.35 8.92 1.75
N ARG A 113 -23.44 9.37 2.39
CA ARG A 113 -23.42 10.52 3.31
C ARG A 113 -22.54 10.29 4.55
N TRP A 114 -22.30 9.03 4.92
CA TRP A 114 -21.49 8.61 6.07
C TRP A 114 -20.16 7.98 5.65
N ALA A 115 -19.82 7.97 4.36
CA ALA A 115 -18.59 7.38 3.84
C ALA A 115 -17.37 8.30 4.11
N SER A 116 -17.05 8.51 5.39
CA SER A 116 -15.92 9.31 5.87
C SER A 116 -15.07 8.52 6.85
N TRP A 117 -13.79 8.90 6.98
CA TRP A 117 -12.88 8.30 7.97
C TRP A 117 -13.31 8.53 9.41
N GLU A 118 -13.95 9.66 9.70
CA GLU A 118 -14.47 9.97 11.03
C GLU A 118 -15.53 8.94 11.45
N HIS A 119 -16.53 8.73 10.60
CA HIS A 119 -17.59 7.76 10.89
C HIS A 119 -17.09 6.32 10.83
N PHE A 120 -16.19 6.00 9.89
CA PHE A 120 -15.49 4.72 9.87
C PHE A 120 -14.80 4.44 11.22
N SER A 121 -14.06 5.42 11.75
CA SER A 121 -13.30 5.27 13.01
C SER A 121 -14.22 5.16 14.22
N GLU A 122 -15.34 5.87 14.22
CA GLU A 122 -16.39 5.70 15.23
C GLU A 122 -16.92 4.26 15.28
N LEU A 123 -17.24 3.68 14.12
CA LEU A 123 -17.70 2.29 14.00
C LEU A 123 -16.60 1.29 14.33
N ASP A 124 -15.35 1.56 13.94
CA ASP A 124 -14.20 0.71 14.24
C ASP A 124 -13.97 0.59 15.75
N ARG A 125 -14.03 1.72 16.48
CA ARG A 125 -13.96 1.73 17.97
C ARG A 125 -15.07 0.94 18.65
N LYS A 126 -16.24 0.83 18.00
CA LYS A 126 -17.37 0.02 18.46
C LYS A 126 -17.25 -1.47 18.05
N GLY A 127 -16.17 -1.88 17.38
CA GLY A 127 -16.00 -3.25 16.87
C GLY A 127 -16.91 -3.59 15.68
N LEU A 128 -17.44 -2.56 14.98
CA LEU A 128 -18.41 -2.74 13.90
C LEU A 128 -17.79 -2.66 12.51
N MET A 129 -16.51 -2.30 12.41
CA MET A 129 -15.87 -2.00 11.14
C MET A 129 -14.51 -2.67 10.96
N MET A 130 -14.13 -2.83 9.71
CA MET A 130 -12.80 -3.24 9.26
C MET A 130 -12.52 -2.54 7.93
N TYR A 131 -11.29 -2.07 7.73
CA TYR A 131 -10.84 -1.56 6.43
C TYR A 131 -10.31 -2.74 5.61
N GLY A 132 -11.00 -3.07 4.51
CA GLY A 132 -10.64 -4.22 3.67
C GLY A 132 -9.55 -3.92 2.64
N GLN A 133 -9.22 -2.65 2.42
CA GLN A 133 -8.45 -2.22 1.24
C GLN A 133 -9.07 -2.88 -0.02
N MET A 134 -8.27 -3.37 -0.96
CA MET A 134 -8.69 -4.14 -2.12
C MET A 134 -8.46 -5.63 -1.85
N THR A 135 -7.21 -6.04 -1.64
CA THR A 135 -6.81 -7.45 -1.54
C THR A 135 -6.53 -7.95 -0.12
N ALA A 136 -6.56 -7.05 0.88
CA ALA A 136 -6.34 -7.40 2.28
C ALA A 136 -7.55 -8.18 2.82
N GLY A 137 -8.74 -7.59 2.76
CA GLY A 137 -9.97 -8.20 3.27
C GLY A 137 -10.63 -9.20 2.31
N SER A 138 -10.10 -9.38 1.11
CA SER A 138 -10.58 -10.34 0.09
C SER A 138 -9.62 -11.51 -0.16
N TRP A 139 -8.54 -11.58 0.62
CA TRP A 139 -7.66 -12.75 0.70
C TRP A 139 -7.00 -13.11 -0.64
N ILE A 140 -6.36 -12.13 -1.30
CA ILE A 140 -5.61 -12.37 -2.54
C ILE A 140 -4.37 -11.48 -2.67
N TYR A 141 -3.80 -11.11 -1.51
CA TYR A 141 -2.55 -10.36 -1.46
C TYR A 141 -1.36 -11.32 -1.54
N ILE A 142 -0.40 -10.97 -2.40
CA ILE A 142 0.77 -11.79 -2.74
C ILE A 142 2.08 -11.01 -2.49
N GLY A 143 2.05 -10.14 -1.48
CA GLY A 143 3.15 -9.20 -1.22
C GLY A 143 3.27 -8.12 -2.29
N SER A 144 4.44 -7.48 -2.33
CA SER A 144 4.74 -6.36 -3.24
C SER A 144 4.66 -6.74 -4.72
N GLN A 145 4.77 -8.03 -5.05
CA GLN A 145 4.63 -8.52 -6.44
C GLN A 145 3.26 -8.17 -7.02
N GLY A 146 2.22 -8.09 -6.19
CA GLY A 146 0.86 -7.80 -6.64
C GLY A 146 0.68 -6.45 -7.34
N ILE A 147 1.65 -5.52 -7.22
CA ILE A 147 1.60 -4.21 -7.89
C ILE A 147 2.84 -3.91 -8.74
N VAL A 148 3.93 -4.68 -8.61
CA VAL A 148 5.19 -4.39 -9.33
C VAL A 148 5.00 -4.25 -10.83
N GLN A 149 4.17 -5.10 -11.45
CA GLN A 149 3.90 -5.03 -12.88
C GLN A 149 3.10 -3.77 -13.25
N GLY A 150 2.11 -3.37 -12.46
CA GLY A 150 1.37 -2.13 -12.69
C GLY A 150 2.25 -0.88 -12.55
N THR A 151 3.17 -0.88 -11.58
CA THR A 151 4.16 0.19 -11.38
C THR A 151 5.21 0.23 -12.47
N TYR A 152 5.68 -0.94 -12.91
CA TYR A 152 6.56 -1.04 -14.07
C TYR A 152 5.88 -0.48 -15.32
N GLU A 153 4.65 -0.90 -15.65
CA GLU A 153 3.94 -0.39 -16.83
C GLU A 153 3.70 1.12 -16.75
N THR A 154 3.46 1.67 -15.55
CA THR A 154 3.34 3.11 -15.37
C THR A 154 4.65 3.83 -15.73
N PHE A 155 5.78 3.38 -15.18
CA PHE A 155 7.07 4.01 -15.45
C PHE A 155 7.52 3.79 -16.89
N ALA A 156 7.34 2.59 -17.44
CA ALA A 156 7.64 2.27 -18.82
C ALA A 156 6.83 3.14 -19.79
N GLU A 157 5.53 3.32 -19.53
CA GLU A 157 4.67 4.17 -20.37
C GLU A 157 5.03 5.66 -20.25
N CYS A 158 5.35 6.15 -19.04
CA CYS A 158 5.93 7.49 -18.86
C CYS A 158 7.21 7.64 -19.69
N GLY A 159 8.09 6.63 -19.66
CA GLY A 159 9.28 6.53 -20.50
C GLY A 159 8.98 6.66 -21.99
N ARG A 160 7.99 5.91 -22.49
CA ARG A 160 7.56 5.96 -23.91
C ARG A 160 7.03 7.33 -24.32
N GLN A 161 6.21 7.96 -23.47
CA GLN A 161 5.56 9.23 -23.79
C GLN A 161 6.53 10.43 -23.72
N HIS A 162 7.47 10.42 -22.77
CA HIS A 162 8.26 11.62 -22.45
C HIS A 162 9.76 11.48 -22.74
N PHE A 163 10.27 10.27 -22.90
CA PHE A 163 11.71 9.99 -22.94
C PHE A 163 12.11 9.03 -24.08
N GLY A 164 11.25 8.85 -25.08
CA GLY A 164 11.53 8.00 -26.24
C GLY A 164 11.58 6.50 -25.91
N GLY A 165 11.06 6.09 -24.75
CA GLY A 165 11.04 4.71 -24.28
C GLY A 165 12.30 4.25 -23.54
N ASP A 166 13.30 5.11 -23.38
CA ASP A 166 14.55 4.81 -22.69
C ASP A 166 14.72 5.69 -21.44
N LEU A 167 14.76 5.04 -20.27
CA LEU A 167 14.98 5.68 -18.98
C LEU A 167 16.43 5.55 -18.48
N ALA A 168 17.35 4.99 -19.28
CA ALA A 168 18.76 4.90 -18.90
C ALA A 168 19.35 6.30 -18.65
N GLY A 169 20.00 6.46 -17.50
CA GLY A 169 20.55 7.75 -17.07
C GLY A 169 19.53 8.71 -16.46
N ARG A 170 18.27 8.28 -16.30
CA ARG A 170 17.20 9.04 -15.64
C ARG A 170 16.92 8.52 -14.24
N TRP A 171 16.25 9.33 -13.44
CA TRP A 171 15.83 8.91 -12.12
C TRP A 171 14.45 9.38 -11.69
N ILE A 172 13.86 8.58 -10.81
CA ILE A 172 12.52 8.74 -10.25
C ILE A 172 12.64 9.15 -8.78
N LEU A 173 11.93 10.19 -8.37
CA LEU A 173 11.72 10.54 -6.96
C LEU A 173 10.34 10.06 -6.50
N THR A 174 10.29 9.36 -5.36
CA THR A 174 9.02 8.95 -4.74
C THR A 174 9.08 8.90 -3.21
N GLY A 175 7.91 8.79 -2.57
CA GLY A 175 7.73 8.53 -1.15
C GLY A 175 7.01 7.21 -0.88
N GLY A 176 7.35 6.55 0.24
CA GLY A 176 6.70 5.36 0.78
C GLY A 176 7.28 4.02 0.30
N LEU A 177 7.68 3.16 1.24
CA LEU A 177 8.22 1.81 1.03
C LEU A 177 7.44 0.72 1.80
N GLY A 178 6.17 0.99 2.15
CA GLY A 178 5.25 0.00 2.71
C GLY A 178 4.87 -1.11 1.71
N GLY A 179 3.89 -1.96 2.03
CA GLY A 179 3.54 -3.17 1.25
C GLY A 179 3.47 -2.98 -0.28
N MET A 180 2.77 -1.93 -0.72
CA MET A 180 2.64 -1.56 -2.14
C MET A 180 3.74 -0.58 -2.58
N GLY A 181 4.04 0.42 -1.73
CA GLY A 181 5.13 1.41 -1.89
C GLY A 181 6.48 0.80 -2.24
N GLY A 182 6.78 -0.33 -1.62
CA GLY A 182 8.03 -1.07 -1.79
C GLY A 182 8.21 -1.69 -3.17
N ALA A 183 7.19 -1.71 -4.03
CA ALA A 183 7.33 -2.16 -5.41
C ALA A 183 7.95 -1.10 -6.34
N GLN A 184 7.88 0.18 -5.95
CA GLN A 184 8.35 1.31 -6.76
C GLN A 184 9.84 1.23 -7.14
N PRO A 185 10.77 0.87 -6.22
CA PRO A 185 12.17 0.89 -6.56
C PRO A 185 12.52 -0.20 -7.57
N LEU A 186 12.07 -1.45 -7.35
CA LEU A 186 12.26 -2.54 -8.31
C LEU A 186 11.59 -2.26 -9.67
N ALA A 187 10.38 -1.71 -9.67
CA ALA A 187 9.66 -1.36 -10.90
C ALA A 187 10.40 -0.29 -11.72
N GLY A 188 10.95 0.73 -11.06
CA GLY A 188 11.76 1.76 -11.72
C GLY A 188 13.05 1.19 -12.30
N VAL A 189 13.74 0.32 -11.54
CA VAL A 189 14.93 -0.38 -12.02
C VAL A 189 14.64 -1.26 -13.23
N PHE A 190 13.54 -2.02 -13.22
CA PHE A 190 13.10 -2.79 -14.40
C PHE A 190 12.73 -1.91 -15.59
N ALA A 191 12.20 -0.71 -15.36
CA ALA A 191 11.93 0.26 -16.41
C ALA A 191 13.21 0.97 -16.91
N GLY A 192 14.36 0.76 -16.28
CA GLY A 192 15.66 1.31 -16.66
C GLY A 192 16.06 2.61 -15.97
N ALA A 193 15.26 3.12 -15.03
CA ALA A 193 15.55 4.33 -14.26
C ALA A 193 16.15 4.02 -12.88
N SER A 194 17.01 4.90 -12.41
CA SER A 194 17.36 4.92 -10.98
C SER A 194 16.19 5.44 -10.14
N VAL A 195 16.10 5.06 -8.87
CA VAL A 195 14.98 5.45 -7.98
C VAL A 195 15.51 5.93 -6.65
N LEU A 196 15.09 7.13 -6.23
CA LEU A 196 15.22 7.59 -4.85
C LEU A 196 13.85 7.53 -4.18
N ALA A 197 13.70 6.64 -3.19
CA ALA A 197 12.47 6.46 -2.44
C ALA A 197 12.65 6.93 -0.99
N VAL A 198 11.88 7.93 -0.57
CA VAL A 198 11.89 8.47 0.80
C VAL A 198 10.94 7.66 1.68
N GLU A 199 11.43 7.14 2.80
CA GLU A 199 10.63 6.37 3.78
C GLU A 199 10.97 6.80 5.20
N CYS A 200 9.95 6.95 6.04
CA CYS A 200 10.10 7.39 7.42
C CYS A 200 10.32 6.26 8.43
N GLN A 201 9.91 5.04 8.10
CA GLN A 201 10.03 3.85 8.95
C GLN A 201 11.26 3.01 8.55
N PRO A 202 12.30 2.93 9.40
CA PRO A 202 13.50 2.13 9.11
C PRO A 202 13.20 0.67 8.76
N SER A 203 12.26 0.05 9.48
CA SER A 203 11.87 -1.35 9.26
C SER A 203 11.27 -1.61 7.88
N SER A 204 10.64 -0.60 7.26
CA SER A 204 10.13 -0.73 5.88
C SER A 204 11.27 -0.76 4.88
N ILE A 205 12.32 0.06 5.06
CA ILE A 205 13.54 0.03 4.24
C ILE A 205 14.23 -1.33 4.37
N GLU A 206 14.45 -1.78 5.60
CA GLU A 206 15.08 -3.07 5.92
C GLU A 206 14.34 -4.23 5.24
N LYS A 207 13.01 -4.28 5.35
CA LYS A 207 12.19 -5.29 4.69
C LYS A 207 12.34 -5.29 3.17
N ARG A 208 12.51 -4.14 2.51
CA ARG A 208 12.72 -4.08 1.05
C ARG A 208 14.14 -4.51 0.64
N LEU A 209 15.15 -4.28 1.47
CA LEU A 209 16.51 -4.81 1.25
C LEU A 209 16.54 -6.34 1.39
N GLU A 210 15.83 -6.88 2.38
CA GLU A 210 15.70 -8.32 2.61
C GLU A 210 15.00 -9.00 1.43
N THR A 211 13.87 -8.43 1.01
CA THR A 211 13.06 -8.96 -0.11
C THR A 211 13.58 -8.63 -1.50
N LYS A 212 14.74 -7.96 -1.61
CA LYS A 212 15.37 -7.55 -2.89
C LYS A 212 14.51 -6.64 -3.77
N TYR A 213 13.62 -5.88 -3.14
CA TYR A 213 12.86 -4.81 -3.78
C TYR A 213 13.60 -3.45 -3.74
N LEU A 214 14.70 -3.38 -3.00
CA LEU A 214 15.57 -2.22 -2.85
C LEU A 214 17.04 -2.67 -2.88
N ASP A 215 17.91 -1.94 -3.58
CA ASP A 215 19.34 -2.26 -3.71
C ASP A 215 20.16 -1.66 -2.57
N HIS A 216 19.88 -0.40 -2.24
CA HIS A 216 20.71 0.39 -1.34
C HIS A 216 19.87 1.21 -0.35
N LYS A 217 20.46 1.50 0.80
CA LYS A 217 20.00 2.52 1.75
C LYS A 217 21.04 3.64 1.81
N ALA A 218 20.57 4.88 1.91
CA ALA A 218 21.38 6.04 2.22
C ALA A 218 20.99 6.60 3.60
N ASP A 219 21.98 7.06 4.35
CA ASP A 219 21.78 7.61 5.70
C ASP A 219 21.48 9.13 5.67
N ASP A 220 21.78 9.79 4.56
CA ASP A 220 21.52 11.22 4.36
C ASP A 220 21.27 11.54 2.87
N LEU A 221 20.71 12.72 2.62
CA LEU A 221 20.29 13.16 1.30
C LEU A 221 21.49 13.38 0.34
N ASP A 222 22.64 13.86 0.84
CA ASP A 222 23.80 14.12 0.00
C ASP A 222 24.41 12.83 -0.52
N THR A 223 24.54 11.83 0.35
CA THR A 223 24.95 10.47 0.01
C THR A 223 23.98 9.86 -1.00
N ALA A 224 22.67 9.97 -0.77
CA ALA A 224 21.66 9.44 -1.69
C ALA A 224 21.77 10.07 -3.09
N LEU A 225 21.92 11.39 -3.16
CA LEU A 225 22.08 12.12 -4.43
C LEU A 225 23.40 11.77 -5.14
N ALA A 226 24.50 11.57 -4.41
CA ALA A 226 25.75 11.14 -5.00
C ALA A 226 25.64 9.75 -5.65
N MET A 227 24.95 8.81 -4.99
CA MET A 227 24.67 7.48 -5.53
C MET A 227 23.83 7.54 -6.81
N ILE A 228 22.74 8.32 -6.79
CA ILE A 228 21.85 8.50 -7.94
C ILE A 228 22.61 9.13 -9.11
N ARG A 229 23.35 10.22 -8.89
CA ARG A 229 24.12 10.90 -9.95
C ARG A 229 25.10 9.95 -10.61
N ARG A 230 25.90 9.24 -9.80
CA ARG A 230 26.87 8.26 -10.31
C ARG A 230 26.18 7.17 -11.16
N ALA A 231 25.06 6.63 -10.69
CA ALA A 231 24.34 5.60 -11.42
C ALA A 231 23.75 6.12 -12.73
N CYS A 232 23.23 7.35 -12.73
CA CYS A 232 22.76 8.01 -13.95
C CYS A 232 23.89 8.26 -14.96
N ASP A 233 25.06 8.74 -14.50
CA ASP A 233 26.24 8.95 -15.36
C ASP A 233 26.73 7.62 -15.98
N GLU A 234 26.68 6.54 -15.20
CA GLU A 234 27.01 5.17 -15.64
C GLU A 234 25.89 4.52 -16.47
N LYS A 235 24.74 5.19 -16.66
CA LYS A 235 23.50 4.63 -17.26
C LYS A 235 23.07 3.30 -16.65
N ARG A 236 23.30 3.14 -15.34
CA ARG A 236 22.91 1.97 -14.57
C ARG A 236 21.71 2.31 -13.71
N ALA A 237 20.69 1.47 -13.75
CA ALA A 237 19.53 1.63 -12.89
C ALA A 237 19.81 1.04 -11.50
N ILE A 238 19.67 1.86 -10.46
CA ILE A 238 19.71 1.42 -9.05
C ILE A 238 18.54 1.97 -8.27
N SER A 239 18.24 1.35 -7.14
CA SER A 239 17.28 1.87 -6.18
C SER A 239 17.91 2.22 -4.84
N VAL A 240 17.59 3.40 -4.33
CA VAL A 240 18.11 3.96 -3.08
C VAL A 240 16.96 4.36 -2.17
N GLY A 241 16.91 3.76 -0.97
CA GLY A 241 15.99 4.14 0.09
C GLY A 241 16.63 5.19 0.98
N LEU A 242 15.99 6.34 1.15
CA LEU A 242 16.42 7.39 2.05
C LEU A 242 15.51 7.41 3.28
N LEU A 243 16.12 7.26 4.46
CA LEU A 243 15.40 7.44 5.71
C LEU A 243 15.10 8.93 5.90
N GLY A 244 13.81 9.31 5.88
CA GLY A 244 13.39 10.69 6.03
C GLY A 244 11.89 10.90 5.84
N ASN A 245 11.44 12.13 5.98
CA ASN A 245 10.05 12.51 5.71
C ASN A 245 9.92 13.09 4.30
N ALA A 246 9.00 12.56 3.49
CA ALA A 246 8.77 13.04 2.12
C ALA A 246 8.32 14.52 2.08
N ALA A 247 7.57 14.98 3.08
CA ALA A 247 7.16 16.38 3.22
C ALA A 247 8.32 17.34 3.55
N GLU A 248 9.50 16.82 3.90
CA GLU A 248 10.71 17.60 4.17
C GLU A 248 11.71 17.46 3.02
N VAL A 249 11.95 16.22 2.56
CA VAL A 249 12.92 15.92 1.51
C VAL A 249 12.49 16.50 0.16
N PHE A 250 11.20 16.44 -0.20
CA PHE A 250 10.74 16.94 -1.49
C PHE A 250 10.93 18.47 -1.60
N PRO A 251 10.45 19.29 -0.63
CA PRO A 251 10.75 20.73 -0.64
C PRO A 251 12.24 21.05 -0.58
N GLU A 252 13.03 20.28 0.16
CA GLU A 252 14.48 20.49 0.24
C GLU A 252 15.17 20.27 -1.11
N LEU A 253 14.78 19.25 -1.86
CA LEU A 253 15.27 19.02 -3.23
C LEU A 253 14.89 20.16 -4.18
N VAL A 254 13.65 20.68 -4.09
CA VAL A 254 13.22 21.88 -4.82
C VAL A 254 14.12 23.07 -4.46
N ARG A 255 14.38 23.32 -3.17
CA ARG A 255 15.23 24.42 -2.70
C ARG A 255 16.67 24.31 -3.23
N ARG A 256 17.21 23.09 -3.32
CA ARG A 256 18.55 22.80 -3.86
C ARG A 256 18.63 22.88 -5.39
N GLY A 257 17.52 23.04 -6.09
CA GLY A 257 17.49 23.04 -7.56
C GLY A 257 17.76 21.67 -8.19
N VAL A 258 17.58 20.58 -7.41
CA VAL A 258 17.77 19.22 -7.90
C VAL A 258 16.46 18.73 -8.49
N VAL A 259 16.41 18.53 -9.81
CA VAL A 259 15.16 18.17 -10.52
C VAL A 259 15.21 16.69 -10.95
N PRO A 260 14.31 15.83 -10.44
CA PRO A 260 14.14 14.46 -10.95
C PRO A 260 13.51 14.43 -12.34
N ASP A 261 13.72 13.35 -13.10
CA ASP A 261 13.04 13.18 -14.40
C ASP A 261 11.55 12.86 -14.21
N ILE A 262 11.23 12.02 -13.22
CA ILE A 262 9.86 11.60 -12.87
C ILE A 262 9.66 11.78 -11.37
N VAL A 263 8.50 12.31 -10.97
CA VAL A 263 8.11 12.47 -9.56
C VAL A 263 6.75 11.85 -9.32
N THR A 264 6.64 11.06 -8.25
CA THR A 264 5.38 10.46 -7.80
C THR A 264 5.37 10.33 -6.28
N ASP A 265 4.30 9.76 -5.73
CA ASP A 265 4.19 9.45 -4.31
C ASP A 265 3.31 8.22 -4.07
N GLN A 266 3.72 7.37 -3.13
CA GLN A 266 2.93 6.23 -2.66
C GLN A 266 2.98 6.09 -1.13
N THR A 267 3.15 7.21 -0.40
CA THR A 267 2.81 7.25 1.02
C THR A 267 1.35 6.86 1.23
N SER A 268 0.95 6.45 2.43
CA SER A 268 -0.46 6.10 2.70
C SER A 268 -1.29 7.34 3.01
N ALA A 269 -1.25 8.35 2.12
CA ALA A 269 -1.96 9.62 2.26
C ALA A 269 -3.50 9.46 2.29
N HIS A 270 -4.02 8.33 1.82
CA HIS A 270 -5.45 8.02 1.86
C HIS A 270 -6.00 7.86 3.28
N ASP A 271 -5.13 7.59 4.26
CA ASP A 271 -5.46 7.49 5.69
C ASP A 271 -4.54 8.45 6.48
N PRO A 272 -4.90 9.74 6.59
CA PRO A 272 -4.01 10.75 7.15
C PRO A 272 -3.59 10.49 8.60
N ALA A 273 -4.45 9.86 9.40
CA ALA A 273 -4.11 9.55 10.79
C ALA A 273 -3.10 8.42 10.88
N ASN A 274 -3.29 7.33 10.11
CA ASN A 274 -2.52 6.10 10.31
C ASN A 274 -1.40 5.87 9.29
N GLY A 275 -1.40 6.60 8.17
CA GLY A 275 -0.59 6.30 6.99
C GLY A 275 0.43 7.36 6.57
N TYR A 276 0.39 8.57 7.14
CA TYR A 276 1.27 9.66 6.76
C TYR A 276 1.88 10.35 7.99
N LEU A 277 3.21 10.33 8.10
CA LEU A 277 3.94 10.95 9.21
C LEU A 277 4.00 12.48 8.99
N PRO A 278 3.47 13.31 9.92
CA PRO A 278 3.62 14.76 9.82
C PRO A 278 5.10 15.20 9.85
N ALA A 279 5.43 16.26 9.11
CA ALA A 279 6.76 16.85 9.12
C ALA A 279 7.14 17.32 10.55
N GLY A 280 8.41 17.15 10.91
CA GLY A 280 8.98 17.44 12.23
C GLY A 280 8.62 16.45 13.33
N TRP A 281 7.81 15.43 13.05
CA TRP A 281 7.39 14.45 14.05
C TRP A 281 8.27 13.20 14.01
N THR A 282 8.49 12.61 15.18
CA THR A 282 9.09 11.28 15.29
C THR A 282 8.04 10.18 15.17
N LEU A 283 8.48 8.97 14.82
CA LEU A 283 7.59 7.79 14.78
C LEU A 283 6.93 7.50 16.14
N ALA A 284 7.66 7.75 17.24
CA ALA A 284 7.15 7.54 18.59
C ALA A 284 6.03 8.54 18.93
N GLN A 285 6.24 9.83 18.63
CA GLN A 285 5.20 10.87 18.78
C GLN A 285 3.97 10.56 17.94
N TRP A 286 4.17 10.13 16.70
CA TRP A 286 3.08 9.75 15.81
C TRP A 286 2.30 8.54 16.33
N ALA A 287 2.98 7.51 16.82
CA ALA A 287 2.34 6.34 17.41
C ALA A 287 1.47 6.71 18.62
N GLU A 288 1.99 7.50 19.56
CA GLU A 288 1.27 7.95 20.76
C GLU A 288 0.03 8.80 20.40
N LEU A 289 0.21 9.78 19.52
CA LEU A 289 -0.87 10.71 19.18
C LEU A 289 -1.98 10.09 18.34
N ARG A 290 -1.70 9.03 17.56
CA ARG A 290 -2.76 8.29 16.85
C ARG A 290 -3.77 7.67 17.80
N GLU A 291 -3.33 7.21 18.96
CA GLU A 291 -4.21 6.64 19.97
C GLU A 291 -4.96 7.72 20.76
N ARG A 292 -4.24 8.79 21.13
CA ARG A 292 -4.77 9.85 21.98
C ARG A 292 -5.69 10.82 21.26
N ASP A 293 -5.28 11.29 20.08
CA ASP A 293 -5.98 12.32 19.29
C ASP A 293 -5.74 12.13 17.77
N PRO A 294 -6.38 11.12 17.16
CA PRO A 294 -6.23 10.84 15.73
C PRO A 294 -6.71 11.99 14.84
N ALA A 295 -7.59 12.86 15.33
CA ALA A 295 -8.05 14.02 14.57
C ALA A 295 -6.94 15.07 14.44
N ALA A 296 -6.22 15.34 15.53
CA ALA A 296 -5.05 16.22 15.49
C ALA A 296 -3.94 15.66 14.58
N VAL A 297 -3.70 14.34 14.61
CA VAL A 297 -2.75 13.68 13.69
C VAL A 297 -3.17 13.87 12.25
N ALA A 298 -4.43 13.58 11.91
CA ALA A 298 -4.94 13.73 10.55
C ALA A 298 -4.78 15.17 10.04
N ALA A 299 -5.10 16.16 10.87
CA ALA A 299 -4.93 17.57 10.52
C ALA A 299 -3.45 17.94 10.31
N ALA A 300 -2.54 17.46 11.16
CA ALA A 300 -1.10 17.68 10.99
C ALA A 300 -0.56 17.02 9.72
N ALA A 301 -0.98 15.78 9.45
CA ALA A 301 -0.57 15.04 8.26
C ALA A 301 -1.03 15.72 6.97
N LYS A 302 -2.29 16.15 6.89
CA LYS A 302 -2.80 16.87 5.71
C LYS A 302 -2.04 18.17 5.45
N ARG A 303 -1.71 18.94 6.50
CA ARG A 303 -0.85 20.14 6.36
C ARG A 303 0.54 19.81 5.80
N SER A 304 1.14 18.68 6.20
CA SER A 304 2.42 18.22 5.63
C SER A 304 2.27 17.76 4.18
N MET A 305 1.16 17.12 3.81
CA MET A 305 0.88 16.75 2.41
C MET A 305 0.81 17.97 1.49
N VAL A 306 0.35 19.13 1.98
CA VAL A 306 0.39 20.39 1.20
C VAL A 306 1.81 20.75 0.78
N ALA A 307 2.78 20.69 1.71
CA ALA A 307 4.18 21.00 1.41
C ALA A 307 4.76 20.02 0.37
N GLN A 308 4.45 18.73 0.51
CA GLN A 308 4.88 17.72 -0.45
C GLN A 308 4.26 17.94 -1.84
N VAL A 309 2.95 18.17 -1.92
CA VAL A 309 2.24 18.39 -3.19
C VAL A 309 2.67 19.70 -3.86
N GLN A 310 2.93 20.76 -3.09
CA GLN A 310 3.52 21.98 -3.62
C GLN A 310 4.90 21.71 -4.24
N ALA A 311 5.76 20.94 -3.56
CA ALA A 311 7.05 20.57 -4.12
C ALA A 311 6.91 19.73 -5.41
N MET A 312 5.91 18.83 -5.48
CA MET A 312 5.58 18.10 -6.71
C MET A 312 5.16 19.05 -7.84
N LEU A 313 4.33 20.06 -7.58
CA LEU A 313 3.98 21.10 -8.56
C LEU A 313 5.20 21.91 -9.00
N ASP A 314 6.10 22.25 -8.06
CA ASP A 314 7.33 22.99 -8.36
C ASP A 314 8.29 22.18 -9.25
N PHE A 315 8.38 20.86 -9.04
CA PHE A 315 9.12 19.97 -9.95
C PHE A 315 8.49 19.93 -11.34
N GLN A 316 7.15 19.86 -11.42
CA GLN A 316 6.44 19.89 -12.70
C GLN A 316 6.73 21.19 -13.47
N ALA A 317 6.70 22.33 -12.79
CA ALA A 317 7.04 23.63 -13.37
C ALA A 317 8.50 23.71 -13.87
N ARG A 318 9.38 22.87 -13.33
CA ARG A 318 10.79 22.73 -13.74
C ARG A 318 11.03 21.60 -14.76
N GLY A 319 9.98 21.00 -15.30
CA GLY A 319 10.03 20.04 -16.40
C GLY A 319 10.01 18.56 -16.00
N ALA A 320 9.93 18.24 -14.70
CA ALA A 320 9.76 16.86 -14.26
C ALA A 320 8.39 16.31 -14.69
N GLN A 321 8.33 15.02 -15.02
CA GLN A 321 7.06 14.33 -15.26
C GLN A 321 6.45 13.91 -13.94
N VAL A 322 5.39 14.61 -13.52
CA VAL A 322 4.78 14.42 -12.20
C VAL A 322 3.45 13.69 -12.33
N VAL A 323 3.23 12.69 -11.50
CA VAL A 323 2.02 11.88 -11.50
C VAL A 323 1.60 11.49 -10.09
N ASP A 324 0.30 11.44 -9.85
CA ASP A 324 -0.28 10.86 -8.63
C ASP A 324 -0.52 9.36 -8.80
N TYR A 325 -0.06 8.58 -7.82
CA TYR A 325 -0.11 7.12 -7.85
C TYR A 325 -1.27 6.52 -7.04
N GLY A 326 -2.42 7.21 -7.01
CA GLY A 326 -3.67 6.66 -6.51
C GLY A 326 -3.77 6.57 -4.99
N ASN A 327 -3.01 7.37 -4.24
CA ASN A 327 -3.08 7.45 -2.78
C ASN A 327 -3.87 8.66 -2.26
N ASN A 328 -4.50 9.43 -3.16
CA ASN A 328 -5.37 10.57 -2.83
C ASN A 328 -4.65 11.80 -2.25
N ILE A 329 -3.31 11.90 -2.33
CA ILE A 329 -2.55 13.00 -1.74
C ILE A 329 -2.96 14.38 -2.28
N ARG A 330 -3.29 14.48 -3.58
CA ARG A 330 -3.78 15.73 -4.21
C ARG A 330 -5.08 16.22 -3.59
N GLN A 331 -6.00 15.31 -3.27
CA GLN A 331 -7.27 15.66 -2.64
C GLN A 331 -7.04 16.13 -1.21
N MET A 332 -6.15 15.48 -0.46
CA MET A 332 -5.79 15.91 0.90
C MET A 332 -5.20 17.32 0.91
N ALA A 333 -4.28 17.61 -0.03
CA ALA A 333 -3.72 18.96 -0.14
C ALA A 333 -4.76 20.01 -0.59
N LYS A 334 -5.68 19.65 -1.49
CA LYS A 334 -6.79 20.53 -1.90
C LYS A 334 -7.71 20.89 -0.73
N GLU A 335 -8.03 19.92 0.13
CA GLU A 335 -8.86 20.14 1.32
C GLU A 335 -8.24 21.14 2.30
N GLU A 336 -6.90 21.20 2.34
CA GLU A 336 -6.14 22.18 3.13
C GLU A 336 -5.87 23.50 2.36
N GLY A 337 -6.55 23.72 1.23
CA GLY A 337 -6.54 24.99 0.50
C GLY A 337 -5.45 25.14 -0.55
N LEU A 338 -4.69 24.08 -0.88
CA LEU A 338 -3.70 24.16 -1.97
C LEU A 338 -4.39 24.34 -3.32
N THR A 339 -4.31 25.56 -3.86
CA THR A 339 -4.82 25.86 -5.19
C THR A 339 -3.95 25.16 -6.24
N GLY A 340 -4.58 24.49 -7.20
CA GLY A 340 -3.85 23.76 -8.24
C GLY A 340 -3.30 22.40 -7.81
N ALA A 341 -3.70 21.83 -6.66
CA ALA A 341 -3.28 20.49 -6.23
C ALA A 341 -3.53 19.38 -7.28
N PHE A 342 -4.46 19.57 -8.21
CA PHE A 342 -4.74 18.67 -9.34
C PHE A 342 -4.01 19.07 -10.64
N GLY A 343 -2.98 19.92 -10.56
CA GLY A 343 -2.18 20.37 -11.71
C GLY A 343 -1.38 19.26 -12.40
N PHE A 344 -1.17 18.13 -11.72
CA PHE A 344 -0.63 16.91 -12.29
C PHE A 344 -1.67 15.76 -12.30
N PRO A 345 -1.64 14.88 -13.33
CA PRO A 345 -2.66 13.85 -13.53
C PRO A 345 -2.50 12.68 -12.57
N GLY A 346 -3.53 11.83 -12.52
CA GLY A 346 -3.39 10.49 -11.93
C GLY A 346 -2.79 9.52 -12.94
N PHE A 347 -2.12 8.48 -12.47
CA PHE A 347 -1.43 7.52 -13.34
C PHE A 347 -2.36 6.75 -14.27
N VAL A 348 -3.61 6.48 -13.85
CA VAL A 348 -4.59 5.79 -14.70
C VAL A 348 -4.93 6.60 -15.95
N PRO A 349 -5.45 7.86 -15.85
CA PRO A 349 -5.72 8.65 -17.04
C PRO A 349 -4.47 8.98 -17.85
N ALA A 350 -3.29 9.11 -17.21
CA ALA A 350 -2.05 9.44 -17.90
C ALA A 350 -1.48 8.26 -18.71
N TYR A 351 -1.47 7.06 -18.13
CA TYR A 351 -0.64 5.95 -18.62
C TYR A 351 -1.39 4.62 -18.76
N ILE A 352 -2.23 4.26 -17.79
CA ILE A 352 -2.76 2.87 -17.71
C ILE A 352 -4.09 2.65 -18.43
N ARG A 353 -4.92 3.69 -18.61
CA ARG A 353 -6.27 3.55 -19.20
C ARG A 353 -6.30 2.78 -20.54
N PRO A 354 -5.36 2.97 -21.49
CA PRO A 354 -5.35 2.18 -22.73
C PRO A 354 -5.21 0.66 -22.53
N LEU A 355 -4.56 0.21 -21.45
CA LEU A 355 -4.52 -1.21 -21.08
C LEU A 355 -5.90 -1.69 -20.62
N PHE A 356 -6.56 -0.90 -19.75
CA PHE A 356 -7.90 -1.21 -19.26
C PHE A 356 -8.95 -1.29 -20.37
N CYS A 357 -8.85 -0.43 -21.39
CA CYS A 357 -9.75 -0.47 -22.55
C CYS A 357 -9.69 -1.80 -23.34
N ARG A 358 -8.65 -2.61 -23.12
CA ARG A 358 -8.47 -3.93 -23.74
C ARG A 358 -8.68 -5.09 -22.75
N GLY A 359 -9.18 -4.81 -21.54
CA GLY A 359 -9.36 -5.80 -20.49
C GLY A 359 -8.05 -6.27 -19.84
N ILE A 360 -6.92 -5.60 -20.11
CA ILE A 360 -5.64 -5.91 -19.49
C ILE A 360 -5.61 -5.28 -18.10
N GLY A 361 -5.27 -6.07 -17.09
CA GLY A 361 -5.19 -5.61 -15.70
C GLY A 361 -4.27 -6.50 -14.87
N PRO A 362 -4.22 -6.31 -13.55
CA PRO A 362 -3.30 -7.02 -12.65
C PRO A 362 -3.75 -8.46 -12.38
N PHE A 363 -3.79 -9.28 -13.43
CA PHE A 363 -4.06 -10.71 -13.36
C PHE A 363 -2.99 -11.42 -12.52
N ARG A 364 -3.42 -12.37 -11.69
CA ARG A 364 -2.54 -13.08 -10.76
C ARG A 364 -3.07 -14.48 -10.47
N TRP A 365 -2.16 -15.34 -10.02
CA TRP A 365 -2.44 -16.67 -9.49
C TRP A 365 -1.50 -16.95 -8.31
N ALA A 366 -1.83 -17.96 -7.50
CA ALA A 366 -0.97 -18.45 -6.43
C ALA A 366 -0.99 -19.98 -6.43
N ALA A 367 0.17 -20.61 -6.23
CA ALA A 367 0.27 -22.05 -6.10
C ALA A 367 -0.05 -22.47 -4.67
N LEU A 368 -1.18 -23.15 -4.45
CA LEU A 368 -1.58 -23.60 -3.11
C LEU A 368 -0.65 -24.67 -2.53
N SER A 369 0.15 -25.34 -3.37
CA SER A 369 1.17 -26.31 -2.96
C SER A 369 2.21 -25.73 -2.00
N GLY A 370 2.37 -24.40 -1.95
CA GLY A 370 3.63 -23.77 -1.57
C GLY A 370 4.57 -23.69 -2.75
#